data_AF-A0A972WBU8-F1
#
_entry.id   AF-A0A972WBU8-F1
#
_cell.length_a   1.000
_cell.length_b   1.000
_cell.length_c   1.000
_cell.angle_alpha   90.00
_cell.angle_beta   90.00
_cell.angle_gamma   90.00
#
_symmetry.space_group_name_H-M   'P 1'
#
loop_
_entity.id
_entity.type
_entity.pdbx_description
1 polymer ?
#
loop_
_entity_poly.entity_id
_entity_poly.type
_entity_poly.pdbx_seq_one_letter_code
_entity_poly.pdbx_strand_id
1 'polypeptide(L)'
;NRLLDSQIPLSDPPHHDEMLFIIQHQVTELWIKLVIHEISAAIQYLRKDELPQAVKNLARVRHIQSQLYNQWQVLDTLTPVEYSEFRHVFGKASGFQSAQYRILEFTLGNKNAATMAVYKQQPDWYARLELALNSPSLYEEYLLHLQRCGMAIPQHSVDRDFSDARGEDPAVIAVLKEIYENRVEYWSQYEMCEALMDMANNFQFWRFHHMKTVERIIGHKPGSGGSSGVSFLKRALEFEFFPDLIRVRTEIGE
;
A
#
# COMPACT_ATOMS: atom_id res chain seq x y z
N ASN A 1 17.87 5.97 23.08
CA ASN A 1 17.33 7.27 23.54
C ASN A 1 16.41 7.87 22.46
N ARG A 2 16.88 8.34 21.29
CA ARG A 2 16.06 8.98 20.23
C ARG A 2 14.67 8.38 19.87
N LEU A 3 14.48 7.06 19.84
CA LEU A 3 13.18 6.46 19.49
C LEU A 3 12.12 6.66 20.59
N LEU A 4 12.51 6.48 21.85
CA LEU A 4 11.62 6.59 23.02
C LEU A 4 11.47 8.03 23.52
N ASP A 5 12.20 8.97 22.91
CA ASP A 5 12.09 10.40 23.18
C ASP A 5 11.24 11.13 22.11
N SER A 6 10.59 10.38 21.21
CA SER A 6 9.85 10.94 20.06
C SER A 6 8.34 11.04 20.26
N GLN A 7 7.84 10.66 21.43
CA GLN A 7 6.42 10.70 21.80
C GLN A 7 6.14 11.98 22.59
N ILE A 8 5.76 13.05 21.91
CA ILE A 8 5.55 14.37 22.51
C ILE A 8 4.07 14.76 22.35
N PRO A 9 3.24 14.55 23.39
CA PRO A 9 1.86 15.06 23.43
C PRO A 9 1.82 16.60 23.36
N LEU A 10 0.78 17.14 22.74
CA LEU A 10 0.56 18.58 22.54
C LEU A 10 -0.56 19.13 23.44
N SER A 11 -1.40 18.28 24.04
CA SER A 11 -2.47 18.74 24.92
C SER A 11 -1.95 19.40 26.20
N ASP A 12 -2.61 20.48 26.61
CA ASP A 12 -2.34 21.18 27.88
C ASP A 12 -3.66 21.47 28.62
N PRO A 13 -3.93 20.81 29.78
CA PRO A 13 -3.09 19.78 30.41
C PRO A 13 -2.98 18.49 29.56
N PRO A 14 -1.97 17.64 29.80
CA PRO A 14 -1.78 16.40 29.04
C PRO A 14 -3.03 15.50 29.07
N HIS A 15 -3.45 15.04 27.90
CA HIS A 15 -4.54 14.08 27.76
C HIS A 15 -4.00 12.64 27.75
N HIS A 16 -4.63 11.75 28.50
CA HIS A 16 -4.19 10.35 28.65
C HIS A 16 -4.05 9.63 27.30
N ASP A 17 -5.10 9.68 26.48
CA ASP A 17 -5.19 8.92 25.22
C ASP A 17 -4.39 9.52 24.05
N GLU A 18 -3.78 10.69 24.21
CA GLU A 18 -2.92 11.26 23.16
C GLU A 18 -1.68 10.38 22.92
N MET A 19 -1.16 9.75 23.98
CA MET A 19 -0.03 8.81 23.86
C MET A 19 -0.37 7.60 23.00
N LEU A 20 -1.57 7.02 23.18
CA LEU A 20 -2.09 5.93 22.34
C LEU A 20 -2.11 6.38 20.87
N PHE A 21 -2.66 7.56 20.61
CA PHE A 21 -2.76 8.09 19.25
C PHE A 21 -1.39 8.24 18.58
N ILE A 22 -0.39 8.78 19.31
CA ILE A 22 0.98 8.95 18.79
C ILE A 22 1.63 7.58 18.51
N ILE A 23 1.60 6.67 19.47
CA ILE A 23 2.26 5.35 19.35
C ILE A 23 1.64 4.54 18.21
N GLN A 24 0.31 4.57 18.05
CA GLN A 24 -0.38 3.89 16.95
C GLN A 24 0.20 4.28 15.58
N HIS A 25 0.41 5.58 15.35
CA HIS A 25 0.94 6.07 14.08
C HIS A 25 2.43 5.78 13.93
N GLN A 26 3.22 5.90 15.00
CA GLN A 26 4.66 5.60 14.95
C GLN A 26 4.93 4.13 14.65
N VAL A 27 4.20 3.20 15.29
CA VAL A 27 4.31 1.76 15.01
C VAL A 27 3.90 1.46 13.57
N THR A 28 2.83 2.09 13.08
CA THR A 28 2.41 2.00 11.67
C THR A 28 3.53 2.42 10.72
N GLU A 29 4.15 3.58 10.95
CA GLU A 29 5.22 4.11 10.10
C GLU A 29 6.49 3.24 10.13
N LEU A 30 6.80 2.59 11.25
CA LEU A 30 7.88 1.61 11.34
C LEU A 30 7.57 0.35 10.52
N TRP A 31 6.33 -0.14 10.56
CA TRP A 31 5.92 -1.28 9.74
C TRP A 31 5.92 -0.93 8.26
N ILE A 32 5.38 0.22 7.85
CA ILE A 32 5.41 0.68 6.45
C ILE A 32 6.86 0.80 5.96
N LYS A 33 7.76 1.35 6.78
CA LYS A 33 9.19 1.41 6.45
C LYS A 33 9.76 0.02 6.14
N LEU A 34 9.41 -0.99 6.93
CA LEU A 34 9.85 -2.37 6.71
C LEU A 34 9.19 -2.98 5.46
N VAL A 35 7.90 -2.72 5.21
CA VAL A 35 7.23 -3.17 3.97
C VAL A 35 7.95 -2.63 2.75
N ILE A 36 8.26 -1.33 2.72
CA ILE A 36 8.99 -0.70 1.61
C ILE A 36 10.36 -1.36 1.43
N HIS A 37 11.07 -1.65 2.51
CA HIS A 37 12.37 -2.34 2.47
C HIS A 37 12.25 -3.73 1.84
N GLU A 38 11.28 -4.54 2.27
CA GLU A 38 11.07 -5.90 1.76
C GLU A 38 10.62 -5.93 0.30
N ILE A 39 9.70 -5.04 -0.09
CA ILE A 39 9.24 -4.90 -1.48
C ILE A 39 10.37 -4.41 -2.38
N SER A 40 11.18 -3.45 -1.90
CA SER A 40 12.34 -2.97 -2.67
C SER A 40 13.31 -4.12 -2.97
N ALA A 41 13.54 -5.00 -2.00
CA ALA A 41 14.36 -6.20 -2.20
C ALA A 41 13.66 -7.22 -3.13
N ALA A 42 12.35 -7.43 -3.01
CA ALA A 42 11.60 -8.29 -3.93
C ALA A 42 11.70 -7.81 -5.39
N ILE A 43 11.61 -6.50 -5.63
CA ILE A 43 11.85 -5.89 -6.94
C ILE A 43 13.28 -6.16 -7.44
N GLN A 44 14.30 -6.06 -6.58
CA GLN A 44 15.67 -6.40 -6.98
C GLN A 44 15.82 -7.88 -7.35
N TYR A 45 15.11 -8.78 -6.67
CA TYR A 45 15.09 -10.20 -7.02
C TYR A 45 14.38 -10.45 -8.35
N LEU A 46 13.24 -9.81 -8.61
CA LEU A 46 12.56 -9.89 -9.91
C LEU A 46 13.48 -9.45 -11.05
N ARG A 47 14.21 -8.33 -10.90
CA ARG A 47 15.16 -7.82 -11.90
C ARG A 47 16.34 -8.77 -12.19
N LYS A 48 16.66 -9.67 -11.27
CA LYS A 48 17.70 -10.70 -11.40
C LYS A 48 17.14 -12.07 -11.79
N ASP A 49 15.84 -12.14 -12.06
CA ASP A 49 15.10 -13.36 -12.35
C ASP A 49 15.16 -14.41 -11.21
N GLU A 50 15.28 -13.91 -9.98
CA GLU A 50 15.32 -14.67 -8.73
C GLU A 50 13.92 -14.73 -8.08
N LEU A 51 12.92 -15.24 -8.82
CA LEU A 51 11.51 -15.22 -8.43
C LEU A 51 11.21 -15.85 -7.04
N PRO A 52 11.79 -16.99 -6.63
CA PRO A 52 11.53 -17.58 -5.31
C PRO A 52 11.94 -16.66 -4.14
N GLN A 53 13.04 -15.91 -4.29
CA GLN A 53 13.50 -14.95 -3.28
C GLN A 53 12.53 -13.77 -3.17
N ALA A 54 11.96 -13.31 -4.29
CA ALA A 54 10.92 -12.29 -4.29
C ALA A 54 9.67 -12.77 -3.54
N VAL A 55 9.18 -13.97 -3.82
CA VAL A 55 8.04 -14.59 -3.12
C VAL A 55 8.31 -14.71 -1.61
N LYS A 56 9.51 -15.17 -1.22
CA LYS A 56 9.90 -15.25 0.20
C LYS A 56 9.87 -13.89 0.89
N ASN A 57 10.20 -12.80 0.19
CA ASN A 57 10.08 -11.45 0.73
C ASN A 57 8.61 -11.02 0.86
N LEU A 58 7.77 -11.32 -0.12
CA LEU A 58 6.33 -11.06 -0.05
C LEU A 58 5.65 -11.85 1.09
N ALA A 59 6.11 -13.07 1.39
CA ALA A 59 5.67 -13.82 2.57
C ALA A 59 5.91 -13.04 3.87
N ARG A 60 7.06 -12.36 4.01
CA ARG A 60 7.32 -11.49 5.16
C ARG A 60 6.44 -10.24 5.14
N VAL A 61 6.22 -9.63 3.98
CA VAL A 61 5.29 -8.49 3.82
C VAL A 61 3.91 -8.86 4.33
N ARG A 62 3.39 -10.05 4.01
CA ARG A 62 2.08 -10.53 4.51
C ARG A 62 2.02 -10.58 6.04
N HIS A 63 3.07 -11.06 6.70
CA HIS A 63 3.13 -11.05 8.17
C HIS A 63 3.14 -9.62 8.74
N ILE A 64 3.82 -8.69 8.09
CA ILE A 64 3.82 -7.27 8.49
C ILE A 64 2.42 -6.66 8.29
N GLN A 65 1.75 -6.96 7.18
CA GLN A 65 0.37 -6.51 6.93
C GLN A 65 -0.61 -7.06 7.97
N SER A 66 -0.39 -8.29 8.46
CA SER A 66 -1.17 -8.83 9.59
C SER A 66 -0.96 -8.00 10.87
N GLN A 67 0.27 -7.54 11.16
CA GLN A 67 0.51 -6.64 12.29
C GLN A 67 -0.21 -5.29 12.10
N LEU A 68 -0.09 -4.69 10.91
CA LEU A 68 -0.76 -3.45 10.54
C LEU A 68 -2.29 -3.54 10.66
N TYR A 69 -2.87 -4.69 10.31
CA TYR A 69 -4.29 -4.95 10.46
C TYR A 69 -4.68 -5.11 11.94
N ASN A 70 -4.00 -6.00 12.67
CA ASN A 70 -4.38 -6.33 14.05
C ASN A 70 -4.23 -5.14 15.01
N GLN A 71 -3.24 -4.26 14.81
CA GLN A 71 -3.04 -3.10 15.67
C GLN A 71 -4.24 -2.12 15.66
N TRP A 72 -5.14 -2.17 14.67
CA TRP A 72 -6.35 -1.34 14.70
C TRP A 72 -7.23 -1.65 15.90
N GLN A 73 -7.18 -2.88 16.43
CA GLN A 73 -7.89 -3.28 17.65
C GLN A 73 -7.48 -2.46 18.88
N VAL A 74 -6.26 -1.92 18.89
CA VAL A 74 -5.79 -1.03 19.97
C VAL A 74 -6.42 0.35 19.81
N LEU A 75 -6.38 0.95 18.61
CA LEU A 75 -7.01 2.26 18.38
C LEU A 75 -8.54 2.19 18.50
N ASP A 76 -9.11 1.01 18.27
CA ASP A 76 -10.49 0.68 18.51
C ASP A 76 -10.90 0.75 19.99
N THR A 77 -10.01 0.99 20.94
CA THR A 77 -10.43 1.31 22.32
C THR A 77 -10.70 2.80 22.51
N LEU A 78 -10.24 3.66 21.60
CA LEU A 78 -10.44 5.10 21.65
C LEU A 78 -11.90 5.46 21.31
N THR A 79 -12.56 6.16 22.22
CA THR A 79 -13.96 6.57 22.08
C THR A 79 -14.08 7.95 21.40
N PRO A 80 -15.26 8.29 20.85
CA PRO A 80 -15.51 9.62 20.31
C PRO A 80 -15.35 10.75 21.33
N VAL A 81 -15.63 10.50 22.61
CA VAL A 81 -15.52 11.50 23.69
C VAL A 81 -14.05 11.81 23.95
N GLU A 82 -13.26 10.79 24.28
CA GLU A 82 -11.81 10.91 24.51
C GLU A 82 -11.13 11.59 23.32
N TYR A 83 -11.40 11.14 22.08
CA TYR A 83 -10.78 11.76 20.91
C TYR A 83 -11.16 13.23 20.73
N SER A 84 -12.40 13.62 21.06
CA SER A 84 -12.85 15.01 20.91
C SER A 84 -12.12 15.98 21.83
N GLU A 85 -11.64 15.50 22.97
CA GLU A 85 -10.97 16.31 23.99
C GLU A 85 -9.60 16.80 23.52
N PHE A 86 -8.86 16.00 22.75
CA PHE A 86 -7.52 16.38 22.26
C PHE A 86 -7.41 16.59 20.75
N ARG A 87 -8.39 16.20 19.92
CA ARG A 87 -8.29 16.29 18.44
C ARG A 87 -7.85 17.66 17.91
N HIS A 88 -8.24 18.73 18.60
CA HIS A 88 -7.97 20.10 18.17
C HIS A 88 -6.47 20.45 18.11
N VAL A 89 -5.62 19.79 18.90
CA VAL A 89 -4.17 20.07 18.98
C VAL A 89 -3.42 19.69 17.69
N PHE A 90 -3.98 18.78 16.89
CA PHE A 90 -3.36 18.31 15.65
C PHE A 90 -3.58 19.25 14.46
N GLY A 91 -4.42 20.27 14.59
CA GLY A 91 -4.71 21.24 13.53
C GLY A 91 -5.06 20.58 12.19
N LYS A 92 -4.16 20.74 11.19
CA LYS A 92 -4.33 20.21 9.83
C LYS A 92 -3.62 18.88 9.57
N ALA A 93 -2.99 18.28 10.59
CA ALA A 93 -2.23 17.05 10.43
C ALA A 93 -3.15 15.90 10.00
N SER A 94 -2.70 15.11 9.02
CA SER A 94 -3.49 14.00 8.48
C SER A 94 -2.60 12.90 7.91
N GLY A 95 -3.08 11.66 7.93
CA GLY A 95 -2.42 10.51 7.27
C GLY A 95 -2.15 10.72 5.78
N PHE A 96 -2.82 11.66 5.10
CA PHE A 96 -2.47 12.08 3.74
C PHE A 96 -1.04 12.58 3.58
N GLN A 97 -0.44 13.05 4.67
CA GLN A 97 0.91 13.58 4.74
C GLN A 97 1.95 12.49 5.08
N SER A 98 1.56 11.21 5.13
CA SER A 98 2.51 10.10 5.23
C SER A 98 3.21 9.88 3.88
N ALA A 99 4.46 10.32 3.81
CA ALA A 99 5.31 10.12 2.63
C ALA A 99 5.57 8.63 2.39
N GLN A 100 5.79 7.85 3.45
CA GLN A 100 6.05 6.41 3.32
C GLN A 100 4.82 5.67 2.80
N TYR A 101 3.63 5.98 3.31
CA TYR A 101 2.39 5.42 2.79
C TYR A 101 2.23 5.72 1.29
N ARG A 102 2.54 6.95 0.86
CA ARG A 102 2.45 7.33 -0.56
C ARG A 102 3.50 6.62 -1.43
N ILE A 103 4.72 6.46 -0.94
CA ILE A 103 5.75 5.66 -1.62
C ILE A 103 5.25 4.22 -1.79
N LEU A 104 4.68 3.62 -0.74
CA LEU A 104 4.13 2.28 -0.81
C LEU A 104 3.01 2.17 -1.86
N GLU A 105 2.06 3.10 -1.87
CA GLU A 105 1.00 3.18 -2.90
C GLU A 105 1.57 3.21 -4.32
N PHE A 106 2.58 4.07 -4.57
CA PHE A 106 3.23 4.17 -5.88
C PHE A 106 3.96 2.89 -6.26
N THR A 107 4.71 2.30 -5.33
CA THR A 107 5.42 1.03 -5.56
C THR A 107 4.45 -0.12 -5.84
N LEU A 108 3.22 -0.06 -5.34
CA LEU A 108 2.17 -1.05 -5.62
C LEU A 108 1.34 -0.75 -6.88
N GLY A 109 1.56 0.38 -7.55
CA GLY A 109 0.90 0.73 -8.82
C GLY A 109 -0.21 1.78 -8.72
N ASN A 110 -0.56 2.26 -7.51
CA ASN A 110 -1.50 3.38 -7.33
C ASN A 110 -0.82 4.74 -7.56
N LYS A 111 -0.40 4.97 -8.81
CA LYS A 111 0.35 6.15 -9.23
C LYS A 111 -0.54 7.38 -9.30
N ASN A 112 -0.15 8.47 -8.63
CA ASN A 112 -0.88 9.74 -8.67
C ASN A 112 0.04 10.93 -8.35
N ALA A 113 0.60 11.55 -9.40
CA ALA A 113 1.51 12.68 -9.29
C ALA A 113 0.94 13.88 -8.51
N ALA A 114 -0.38 14.11 -8.56
CA ALA A 114 -1.01 15.24 -7.87
C ALA A 114 -0.81 15.18 -6.34
N THR A 115 -0.68 13.97 -5.79
CA THR A 115 -0.45 13.77 -4.34
C THR A 115 0.93 14.22 -3.87
N MET A 116 1.89 14.42 -4.77
CA MET A 116 3.24 14.89 -4.45
C MET A 116 3.29 16.37 -4.10
N ALA A 117 2.27 17.16 -4.47
CA ALA A 117 2.23 18.59 -4.24
C ALA A 117 2.43 18.97 -2.75
N VAL A 118 1.99 18.10 -1.83
CA VAL A 118 2.12 18.27 -0.37
C VAL A 118 3.58 18.26 0.11
N TYR A 119 4.50 17.67 -0.69
CA TYR A 119 5.90 17.48 -0.31
C TYR A 119 6.87 18.43 -1.02
N LYS A 120 6.37 19.44 -1.76
CA LYS A 120 7.22 20.39 -2.51
C LYS A 120 8.26 21.11 -1.65
N GLN A 121 7.97 21.33 -0.37
CA GLN A 121 8.89 21.98 0.59
C GLN A 121 9.74 20.97 1.38
N GLN A 122 9.71 19.69 1.02
CA GLN A 122 10.44 18.60 1.65
C GLN A 122 11.25 17.85 0.57
N PRO A 123 12.39 18.41 0.12
CA PRO A 123 13.08 17.94 -1.09
C PRO A 123 13.48 16.46 -1.01
N ASP A 124 13.93 15.98 0.15
CA ASP A 124 14.31 14.57 0.33
C ASP A 124 13.12 13.62 0.15
N TRP A 125 11.93 13.99 0.65
CA TRP A 125 10.72 13.19 0.45
C TRP A 125 10.19 13.30 -0.96
N TYR A 126 10.22 14.50 -1.54
CA TYR A 126 9.80 14.73 -2.92
C TYR A 126 10.61 13.86 -3.89
N ALA A 127 11.94 13.83 -3.75
CA ALA A 127 12.81 13.02 -4.60
C ALA A 127 12.52 11.51 -4.47
N ARG A 128 12.25 11.01 -3.27
CA ARG A 128 11.88 9.61 -3.05
C ARG A 128 10.52 9.27 -3.68
N LEU A 129 9.55 10.17 -3.58
CA LEU A 129 8.24 10.02 -4.20
C LEU A 129 8.34 10.06 -5.73
N GLU A 130 9.16 10.96 -6.27
CA GLU A 130 9.41 11.07 -7.71
C GLU A 130 10.06 9.79 -8.25
N LEU A 131 11.05 9.24 -7.53
CA LEU A 131 11.63 7.95 -7.88
C LEU A 131 10.59 6.83 -7.87
N ALA A 132 9.78 6.74 -6.81
CA ALA A 132 8.74 5.71 -6.69
C ALA A 132 7.62 5.87 -7.74
N LEU A 133 7.30 7.11 -8.13
CA LEU A 133 6.31 7.41 -9.18
C LEU A 133 6.82 6.94 -10.54
N ASN A 134 8.05 7.31 -10.92
CA ASN A 134 8.59 7.05 -12.25
C ASN A 134 9.22 5.66 -12.44
N SER A 135 9.41 4.90 -11.36
CA SER A 135 9.90 3.51 -11.45
C SER A 135 8.75 2.55 -11.74
N PRO A 136 9.00 1.41 -12.42
CA PRO A 136 8.01 0.34 -12.50
C PRO A 136 7.54 -0.08 -11.11
N SER A 137 6.23 -0.29 -10.95
CA SER A 137 5.64 -0.89 -9.74
C SER A 137 6.09 -2.35 -9.57
N LEU A 138 5.84 -2.93 -8.39
CA LEU A 138 6.10 -4.35 -8.14
C LEU A 138 5.42 -5.25 -9.18
N TYR A 139 4.21 -4.91 -9.60
CA TYR A 139 3.48 -5.67 -10.61
C TYR A 139 4.11 -5.53 -11.99
N GLU A 140 4.50 -4.32 -12.37
CA GLU A 140 5.18 -4.09 -13.66
C GLU A 140 6.57 -4.74 -13.70
N GLU A 141 7.30 -4.78 -12.59
CA GLU A 141 8.55 -5.56 -12.47
C GLU A 141 8.32 -7.07 -12.63
N TYR A 142 7.17 -7.56 -12.17
CA TYR A 142 6.78 -8.95 -12.42
C TYR A 142 6.46 -9.19 -13.90
N LEU A 143 5.73 -8.28 -14.57
CA LEU A 143 5.48 -8.39 -16.02
C LEU A 143 6.79 -8.33 -16.84
N LEU A 144 7.71 -7.44 -16.47
CA LEU A 144 9.06 -7.37 -17.04
C LEU A 144 9.83 -8.68 -16.85
N HIS A 145 9.71 -9.32 -15.68
CA HIS A 145 10.29 -10.63 -15.42
C HIS A 145 9.66 -11.72 -16.31
N LEU A 146 8.33 -11.77 -16.40
CA LEU A 146 7.63 -12.72 -17.27
C LEU A 146 8.08 -12.57 -18.74
N GLN A 147 8.24 -11.33 -19.21
CA GLN A 147 8.75 -11.07 -20.55
C GLN A 147 10.17 -11.62 -20.76
N ARG A 148 11.09 -11.42 -19.79
CA ARG A 148 12.45 -11.97 -19.85
C ARG A 148 12.47 -13.50 -19.82
N CYS A 149 11.50 -14.12 -19.16
CA CYS A 149 11.30 -15.57 -19.17
C CYS A 149 10.68 -16.12 -20.47
N GLY A 150 10.39 -15.26 -21.46
CA GLY A 150 9.88 -15.68 -22.76
C GLY A 150 8.36 -15.79 -22.85
N MET A 151 7.61 -15.37 -21.82
CA MET A 151 6.16 -15.28 -21.91
C MET A 151 5.73 -14.11 -22.81
N ALA A 152 4.58 -14.25 -23.45
CA ALA A 152 4.06 -13.32 -24.47
C ALA A 152 3.51 -12.00 -23.89
N ILE A 153 4.22 -11.38 -22.93
CA ILE A 153 3.90 -10.06 -22.42
C ILE A 153 4.10 -9.03 -23.54
N PRO A 154 3.08 -8.24 -23.90
CA PRO A 154 3.16 -7.38 -25.06
C PRO A 154 4.00 -6.14 -24.74
N GLN A 155 4.71 -5.63 -25.74
CA GLN A 155 5.70 -4.57 -25.56
C GLN A 155 5.11 -3.29 -24.92
N HIS A 156 3.87 -2.95 -25.23
CA HIS A 156 3.21 -1.75 -24.70
C HIS A 156 2.90 -1.84 -23.19
N SER A 157 2.88 -3.05 -22.59
CA SER A 157 2.68 -3.20 -21.14
C SER A 157 3.95 -2.90 -20.35
N VAL A 158 5.12 -2.99 -20.98
CA VAL A 158 6.44 -2.91 -20.35
C VAL A 158 7.29 -1.74 -20.85
N ASP A 159 6.96 -1.16 -22.00
CA ASP A 159 7.52 0.08 -22.55
C ASP A 159 6.43 1.15 -22.56
N ARG A 160 6.27 1.80 -21.40
CA ARG A 160 5.23 2.80 -21.13
C ARG A 160 5.74 3.83 -20.13
N ASP A 161 4.96 4.90 -19.95
CA ASP A 161 5.17 5.82 -18.83
C ASP A 161 4.69 5.16 -17.52
N PHE A 162 5.64 4.80 -16.64
CA PHE A 162 5.36 4.19 -15.34
C PHE A 162 4.78 5.17 -14.30
N SER A 163 4.79 6.48 -14.59
CA SER A 163 4.16 7.48 -13.74
C SER A 163 2.63 7.46 -13.83
N ASP A 164 2.08 6.82 -14.87
CA ASP A 164 0.66 6.61 -15.05
C ASP A 164 0.18 5.30 -14.41
N ALA A 165 -0.99 5.35 -13.76
CA ALA A 165 -1.62 4.15 -13.21
C ALA A 165 -1.96 3.16 -14.34
N ARG A 166 -1.69 1.88 -14.09
CA ARG A 166 -1.97 0.79 -15.03
C ARG A 166 -3.44 0.37 -14.93
N GLY A 167 -4.10 0.20 -16.09
CA GLY A 167 -5.41 -0.44 -16.21
C GLY A 167 -5.30 -1.90 -16.64
N GLU A 168 -6.46 -2.52 -16.90
CA GLU A 168 -6.54 -3.86 -17.49
C GLU A 168 -5.97 -3.91 -18.91
N ASP A 169 -5.41 -5.06 -19.26
CA ASP A 169 -4.80 -5.34 -20.55
C ASP A 169 -5.12 -6.78 -20.99
N PRO A 170 -6.03 -6.97 -21.96
CA PRO A 170 -6.45 -8.30 -22.41
C PRO A 170 -5.31 -9.23 -22.83
N ALA A 171 -4.22 -8.69 -23.36
CA ALA A 171 -3.08 -9.50 -23.78
C ALA A 171 -2.25 -9.98 -22.57
N VAL A 172 -2.13 -9.17 -21.51
CA VAL A 172 -1.54 -9.64 -20.24
C VAL A 172 -2.44 -10.64 -19.55
N ILE A 173 -3.76 -10.43 -19.56
CA ILE A 173 -4.73 -11.37 -18.98
C ILE A 173 -4.62 -12.76 -19.63
N ALA A 174 -4.44 -12.83 -20.96
CA ALA A 174 -4.23 -14.09 -21.66
C ALA A 174 -2.97 -14.85 -21.19
N VAL A 175 -1.86 -14.14 -20.94
CA VAL A 175 -0.62 -14.73 -20.38
C VAL A 175 -0.86 -15.23 -18.95
N LEU A 176 -1.59 -14.47 -18.13
CA LEU A 176 -1.96 -14.91 -16.79
C LEU A 176 -2.85 -16.16 -16.85
N LYS A 177 -3.81 -16.22 -17.78
CA LYS A 177 -4.68 -17.40 -17.97
C LYS A 177 -3.82 -18.64 -18.26
N GLU A 178 -2.84 -18.53 -19.15
CA GLU A 178 -1.89 -19.61 -19.44
C GLU A 178 -1.15 -20.10 -18.19
N ILE A 179 -0.66 -19.18 -17.34
CA ILE A 179 -0.01 -19.50 -16.06
C ILE A 179 -0.95 -20.30 -15.16
N TYR A 180 -2.19 -19.85 -15.00
CA TYR A 180 -3.17 -20.49 -14.11
C TYR A 180 -3.60 -21.88 -14.62
N GLU A 181 -3.82 -22.03 -15.93
CA GLU A 181 -4.26 -23.30 -16.53
C GLU A 181 -3.14 -24.34 -16.56
N ASN A 182 -1.88 -23.91 -16.63
CA ASN A 182 -0.70 -24.78 -16.65
C ASN A 182 0.14 -24.66 -15.37
N ARG A 183 -0.51 -24.48 -14.21
CA ARG A 183 0.15 -24.23 -12.91
C ARG A 183 1.23 -25.23 -12.49
N VAL A 184 1.21 -26.47 -13.01
CA VAL A 184 2.24 -27.48 -12.70
C VAL A 184 3.56 -27.12 -13.39
N GLU A 185 3.48 -26.61 -14.62
CA GLU A 185 4.63 -26.13 -15.38
C GLU A 185 5.07 -24.75 -14.90
N TYR A 186 4.12 -23.85 -14.68
CA TYR A 186 4.37 -22.45 -14.27
C TYR A 186 4.21 -22.22 -12.77
N TRP A 187 4.65 -23.17 -11.93
CA TRP A 187 4.41 -23.10 -10.48
C TRP A 187 4.93 -21.81 -9.84
N SER A 188 6.15 -21.38 -10.17
CA SER A 188 6.74 -20.19 -9.55
C SER A 188 6.02 -18.91 -9.95
N GLN A 189 5.57 -18.80 -11.20
CA GLN A 189 4.77 -17.68 -11.70
C GLN A 189 3.39 -17.69 -11.04
N TYR A 190 2.74 -18.86 -10.98
CA TYR A 190 1.47 -19.04 -10.28
C TYR A 190 1.57 -18.63 -8.81
N GLU A 191 2.62 -19.08 -8.10
CA GLU A 191 2.86 -18.73 -6.71
C GLU A 191 3.05 -17.21 -6.52
N MET A 192 3.78 -16.55 -7.43
CA MET A 192 3.93 -15.10 -7.40
C MET A 192 2.60 -14.37 -7.64
N CYS A 193 1.77 -14.84 -8.58
CA CYS A 193 0.43 -14.30 -8.82
C CYS A 193 -0.43 -14.36 -7.55
N GLU A 194 -0.42 -15.49 -6.83
CA GLU A 194 -1.15 -15.62 -5.57
C GLU A 194 -0.55 -14.76 -4.45
N ALA A 195 0.78 -14.65 -4.37
CA ALA A 195 1.44 -13.79 -3.39
C ALA A 195 1.09 -12.31 -3.58
N LEU A 196 0.99 -11.84 -4.83
CA LEU A 196 0.52 -10.50 -5.17
C LEU A 196 -0.94 -10.30 -4.74
N MET A 197 -1.83 -11.26 -5.06
CA MET A 197 -3.23 -11.19 -4.65
C MET A 197 -3.40 -11.16 -3.13
N ASP A 198 -2.67 -12.01 -2.41
CA ASP A 198 -2.66 -12.01 -0.94
C ASP A 198 -2.26 -10.64 -0.38
N MET A 199 -1.22 -10.03 -0.95
CA MET A 199 -0.76 -8.71 -0.52
C MET A 199 -1.78 -7.61 -0.81
N ALA A 200 -2.41 -7.62 -1.99
CA ALA A 200 -3.47 -6.66 -2.34
C ALA A 200 -4.69 -6.79 -1.41
N ASN A 201 -5.14 -8.01 -1.17
CA ASN A 201 -6.27 -8.30 -0.27
C ASN A 201 -5.99 -7.83 1.16
N ASN A 202 -4.81 -8.15 1.70
CA ASN A 202 -4.42 -7.70 3.04
C ASN A 202 -4.34 -6.17 3.15
N PHE A 203 -3.91 -5.49 2.08
CA PHE A 203 -3.92 -4.03 2.03
C PHE A 203 -5.35 -3.49 2.08
N GLN A 204 -6.29 -4.12 1.36
CA GLN A 204 -7.70 -3.73 1.41
C GLN A 204 -8.35 -3.99 2.76
N PHE A 205 -8.02 -5.10 3.43
CA PHE A 205 -8.47 -5.36 4.80
C PHE A 205 -7.98 -4.28 5.76
N TRP A 206 -6.71 -3.88 5.63
CA TRP A 206 -6.16 -2.77 6.40
C TRP A 206 -6.89 -1.44 6.13
N ARG A 207 -7.15 -1.10 4.84
CA ARG A 207 -7.92 0.10 4.47
C ARG A 207 -9.34 0.06 5.00
N PHE A 208 -9.99 -1.10 4.96
CA PHE A 208 -11.35 -1.27 5.43
C PHE A 208 -11.44 -1.09 6.94
N HIS A 209 -10.54 -1.73 7.70
CA HIS A 209 -10.48 -1.56 9.14
C HIS A 209 -10.18 -0.10 9.50
N HIS A 210 -9.19 0.53 8.85
CA HIS A 210 -8.93 1.95 9.02
C HIS A 210 -10.20 2.81 8.83
N MET A 211 -10.94 2.58 7.74
CA MET A 211 -12.20 3.29 7.50
C MET A 211 -13.21 3.06 8.62
N LYS A 212 -13.37 1.82 9.10
CA LYS A 212 -14.29 1.50 10.20
C LYS A 212 -13.86 2.14 11.52
N THR A 213 -12.56 2.16 11.84
CA THR A 213 -12.01 2.83 13.02
C THR A 213 -12.21 4.34 12.95
N VAL A 214 -12.05 4.95 11.78
CA VAL A 214 -12.38 6.39 11.58
C VAL A 214 -13.88 6.63 11.76
N GLU A 215 -14.73 5.82 11.14
CA GLU A 215 -16.19 5.97 11.22
C GLU A 215 -16.70 5.87 12.66
N ARG A 216 -16.17 4.93 13.46
CA ARG A 216 -16.56 4.81 14.88
C ARG A 216 -16.07 5.96 15.77
N ILE A 217 -14.92 6.58 15.47
CA ILE A 217 -14.33 7.65 16.31
C ILE A 217 -14.93 9.02 15.95
N ILE A 218 -15.04 9.34 14.64
CA ILE A 218 -15.46 10.67 14.19
C ILE A 218 -16.77 10.70 13.41
N GLY A 219 -17.39 9.56 13.13
CA GLY A 219 -18.57 9.48 12.28
C GLY A 219 -18.27 9.98 10.87
N HIS A 220 -19.15 10.84 10.34
CA HIS A 220 -19.01 11.45 9.01
C HIS A 220 -18.41 12.86 9.05
N LYS A 221 -17.75 13.25 10.15
CA LYS A 221 -17.05 14.54 10.20
C LYS A 221 -15.94 14.60 9.14
N PRO A 222 -15.69 15.77 8.54
CA PRO A 222 -14.53 15.97 7.68
C PRO A 222 -13.20 15.58 8.37
N GLY A 223 -12.23 15.18 7.56
CA GLY A 223 -10.88 14.91 8.03
C GLY A 223 -10.14 16.21 8.35
N SER A 224 -9.20 16.17 9.29
CA SER A 224 -8.30 17.30 9.63
C SER A 224 -7.49 17.80 8.42
N GLY A 225 -7.19 16.90 7.48
CA GLY A 225 -6.52 17.21 6.21
C GLY A 225 -7.44 17.78 5.12
N GLY A 226 -8.71 18.09 5.41
CA GLY A 226 -9.65 18.69 4.45
C GLY A 226 -10.37 17.69 3.54
N SER A 227 -10.24 16.39 3.76
CA SER A 227 -11.00 15.38 3.02
C SER A 227 -12.44 15.25 3.52
N SER A 228 -13.29 14.61 2.72
CA SER A 228 -14.67 14.24 3.08
C SER A 228 -14.76 13.10 4.14
N GLY A 229 -13.69 12.83 4.90
CA GLY A 229 -13.66 11.80 5.94
C GLY A 229 -13.90 10.40 5.39
N VAL A 230 -14.83 9.66 6.00
CA VAL A 230 -15.18 8.28 5.63
C VAL A 230 -15.50 8.11 4.15
N SER A 231 -16.18 9.05 3.51
CA SER A 231 -16.51 8.95 2.07
C SER A 231 -15.27 8.99 1.18
N PHE A 232 -14.19 9.66 1.61
CA PHE A 232 -12.91 9.59 0.90
C PHE A 232 -12.29 8.19 1.05
N LEU A 233 -12.32 7.64 2.27
CA LEU A 233 -11.74 6.32 2.55
C LEU A 233 -12.50 5.20 1.83
N LYS A 234 -13.82 5.33 1.67
CA LYS A 234 -14.65 4.41 0.87
C LYS A 234 -14.18 4.36 -0.58
N ARG A 235 -13.93 5.51 -1.23
CA ARG A 235 -13.37 5.53 -2.60
C ARG A 235 -12.00 4.87 -2.70
N ALA A 236 -11.17 4.94 -1.65
CA ALA A 236 -9.89 4.26 -1.66
C ALA A 236 -10.03 2.72 -1.65
N LEU A 237 -11.16 2.16 -1.22
CA LEU A 237 -11.44 0.72 -1.30
C LEU A 237 -11.80 0.25 -2.71
N GLU A 238 -12.24 1.15 -3.58
CA GLU A 238 -12.61 0.84 -4.97
C GLU A 238 -11.37 0.65 -5.87
N PHE A 239 -10.18 1.06 -5.40
CA PHE A 239 -8.96 0.93 -6.18
C PHE A 239 -8.45 -0.51 -6.20
N GLU A 240 -8.17 -1.06 -7.38
CA GLU A 240 -7.57 -2.38 -7.56
C GLU A 240 -6.07 -2.25 -7.91
N PHE A 241 -5.20 -2.85 -7.10
CA PHE A 241 -3.74 -2.80 -7.35
C PHE A 241 -3.35 -3.58 -8.60
N PHE A 242 -3.94 -4.76 -8.81
CA PHE A 242 -3.57 -5.69 -9.87
C PHE A 242 -4.84 -6.13 -10.65
N PRO A 243 -5.43 -5.22 -11.43
CA PRO A 243 -6.74 -5.48 -12.06
C PRO A 243 -6.69 -6.65 -13.05
N ASP A 244 -5.58 -6.83 -13.78
CA ASP A 244 -5.33 -7.99 -14.65
C ASP A 244 -5.44 -9.33 -13.89
N LEU A 245 -4.89 -9.40 -12.66
CA LEU A 245 -4.99 -10.58 -11.81
C LEU A 245 -6.43 -10.79 -11.31
N ILE A 246 -7.21 -9.75 -11.05
CA ILE A 246 -8.63 -9.92 -10.69
C ILE A 246 -9.40 -10.43 -11.91
N ARG A 247 -9.20 -9.80 -13.06
CA ARG A 247 -9.93 -10.07 -14.30
C ARG A 247 -9.74 -11.50 -14.82
N VAL A 248 -8.53 -12.05 -14.73
CA VAL A 248 -8.25 -13.42 -15.20
C VAL A 248 -9.12 -14.48 -14.51
N ARG A 249 -9.62 -14.22 -13.29
CA ARG A 249 -10.53 -15.15 -12.58
C ARG A 249 -11.82 -15.41 -13.36
N THR A 250 -12.25 -14.47 -14.20
CA THR A 250 -13.45 -14.65 -15.04
C THR A 250 -13.18 -15.35 -16.36
N GLU A 251 -11.92 -15.67 -16.69
CA GLU A 251 -11.54 -16.29 -17.97
C GLU A 251 -10.95 -17.70 -17.81
N ILE A 252 -10.52 -18.08 -16.61
CA ILE A 252 -9.95 -19.41 -16.33
C ILE A 252 -11.06 -20.48 -16.36
N GLY A 253 -10.79 -21.59 -17.07
CA GLY A 253 -11.71 -22.73 -17.12
C GLY A 253 -12.89 -22.54 -18.08
N GLU A 254 -12.90 -21.45 -18.84
CA GLU A 254 -13.66 -21.30 -20.10
C GLU A 254 -12.88 -21.94 -21.26
#